data_AF-A0A524N5P9-F1
#
_entry.id   AF-A0A524N5P9-F1
#
_cell.length_a   1.000
_cell.length_b   1.000
_cell.length_c   1.000
_cell.angle_alpha   90.00
_cell.angle_beta   90.00
_cell.angle_gamma   90.00
#
_symmetry.space_group_name_H-M   'P 1'
#
loop_
_entity.id
_entity.type
_entity.pdbx_description
1 polymer ?
#
loop_
_entity_poly.entity_id
_entity_poly.type
_entity_poly.pdbx_seq_one_letter_code
_entity_poly.pdbx_strand_id
1 'polypeptide(L)' 'MIPIVTPEEMGEIDAAAPEPVEELIDRAGRATAHEALAMLGGTYGRVVNVIAGAGNNGADGRTAGEYLT' A
#
# COMPACT_ATOMS: atom_id res chain seq x y z
N MET A 1 -6.78 9.63 18.98
CA MET A 1 -7.67 9.70 17.82
C MET A 1 -6.80 10.10 16.63
N ILE A 2 -6.91 9.40 15.50
CA ILE A 2 -6.18 9.74 14.26
C ILE A 2 -7.09 10.68 13.46
N PRO A 3 -6.61 11.85 13.01
CA PRO A 3 -7.41 12.78 12.23
C PRO A 3 -7.76 12.20 10.86
N ILE A 4 -8.97 12.50 10.37
CA ILE A 4 -9.37 12.21 8.99
C ILE A 4 -9.07 13.46 8.18
N VAL A 5 -8.18 13.33 7.20
CA VAL A 5 -7.73 14.43 6.34
C VAL A 5 -8.52 14.47 5.04
N THR A 6 -8.66 15.67 4.49
CA THR A 6 -9.14 15.90 3.13
C THR A 6 -8.08 15.53 2.09
N PRO A 7 -8.44 15.37 0.81
CA PRO A 7 -7.47 15.10 -0.25
C PRO A 7 -6.42 16.21 -0.41
N GLU A 8 -6.78 17.48 -0.18
CA GLU A 8 -5.86 18.61 -0.24
C GLU A 8 -4.82 18.51 0.89
N GLU A 9 -5.28 18.30 2.13
CA GLU A 9 -4.40 18.11 3.29
C GLU A 9 -3.49 16.88 3.13
N MET A 10 -4.00 15.77 2.57
CA MET A 10 -3.16 14.59 2.30
C MET A 10 -2.09 14.90 1.25
N GLY A 11 -2.41 15.67 0.22
CA GLY A 11 -1.44 16.12 -0.78
C GLY A 11 -0.35 17.00 -0.17
N GLU A 12 -0.69 17.87 0.78
CA GLU A 12 0.29 18.66 1.55
C GLU A 12 1.19 17.77 2.42
N ILE A 13 0.63 16.74 3.06
CA ILE A 13 1.37 15.77 3.86
C ILE A 13 2.36 14.99 2.97
N ASP A 14 1.91 14.49 1.83
CA ASP A 14 2.76 13.76 0.88
C ASP A 14 3.89 14.66 0.35
N ALA A 15 3.59 15.93 0.05
CA ALA A 15 4.59 16.89 -0.40
C ALA A 15 5.61 17.28 0.70
N ALA A 16 5.22 17.18 1.97
CA ALA A 16 6.08 17.43 3.11
C ALA A 16 6.91 16.21 3.55
N ALA A 17 6.62 15.02 3.01
CA ALA A 17 7.33 13.80 3.36
C ALA A 17 8.82 13.89 2.94
N PRO A 18 9.77 13.69 3.86
CA PRO A 18 11.20 13.73 3.53
C PRO A 18 11.68 12.46 2.80
N GLU A 19 10.93 11.36 2.89
CA GLU A 19 11.28 10.12 2.23
C GLU A 19 11.05 10.16 0.72
N PRO A 20 11.88 9.45 -0.06
CA PRO A 20 11.61 9.20 -1.48
C PRO A 20 10.27 8.47 -1.66
N VAL A 21 9.56 8.81 -2.74
CA VAL A 21 8.26 8.20 -3.08
C VAL A 21 8.36 6.68 -3.20
N GLU A 22 9.47 6.16 -3.72
CA GLU A 22 9.70 4.72 -3.87
C GLU A 22 9.77 3.99 -2.52
N GLU A 23 10.31 4.64 -1.48
CA GLU A 23 10.37 4.09 -0.13
C GLU A 23 8.98 4.09 0.52
N LEU A 24 8.20 5.16 0.30
CA LEU A 24 6.81 5.22 0.76
C LEU A 24 5.94 4.14 0.10
N ILE A 25 6.12 3.91 -1.21
CA ILE A 25 5.43 2.85 -1.95
C ILE A 25 5.79 1.46 -1.39
N ASP A 26 7.07 1.16 -1.14
CA ASP A 26 7.47 -0.14 -0.57
C ASP A 26 6.87 -0.37 0.82
N ARG A 27 6.92 0.64 1.69
CA ARG A 27 6.32 0.59 3.02
C ARG A 27 4.81 0.37 2.95
N ALA A 28 4.11 1.10 2.08
CA ALA A 28 2.66 0.98 1.89
C ALA A 28 2.25 -0.37 1.30
N GLY A 29 2.98 -0.87 0.30
CA GLY A 29 2.76 -2.17 -0.31
C GLY A 29 2.95 -3.31 0.69
N ARG A 30 4.03 -3.29 1.49
CA ARG A 30 4.25 -4.26 2.57
C ARG A 30 3.12 -4.23 3.59
N ALA A 31 2.73 -3.04 4.07
CA ALA A 31 1.64 -2.90 5.03
C ALA A 31 0.32 -3.47 4.49
N THR A 32 0.02 -3.20 3.21
CA THR A 32 -1.15 -3.75 2.51
C THR A 32 -1.11 -5.27 2.42
N ALA A 33 0.04 -5.85 2.07
CA ALA A 33 0.21 -7.30 2.03
C ALA A 33 0.05 -7.94 3.40
N HIS A 34 0.62 -7.33 4.45
CA HIS A 34 0.49 -7.79 5.82
C HIS A 34 -0.97 -7.82 6.30
N GLU A 35 -1.74 -6.78 6.03
CA GLU A 35 -3.16 -6.74 6.39
C GLU A 35 -3.96 -7.79 5.61
N ALA A 36 -3.71 -7.93 4.30
CA ALA A 36 -4.35 -8.96 3.49
C ALA A 36 -4.02 -10.38 3.98
N LEU A 37 -2.77 -10.66 4.35
CA LEU A 37 -2.36 -11.94 4.94
C LEU A 37 -3.07 -12.21 6.26
N ALA A 38 -3.22 -11.20 7.12
CA ALA A 38 -3.95 -11.32 8.37
C ALA A 38 -5.44 -11.63 8.15
N MET A 39 -6.07 -10.95 7.19
CA MET A 39 -7.47 -11.20 6.81
C MET A 39 -7.68 -12.62 6.24
N LEU A 40 -6.72 -13.13 5.46
CA LEU A 40 -6.81 -14.44 4.80
C LEU A 40 -6.35 -15.62 5.68
N GLY A 41 -5.65 -15.34 6.78
CA GLY A 41 -4.94 -16.34 7.59
C GLY A 41 -3.76 -16.99 6.84
N GLY A 42 -3.14 -16.26 5.92
CA GLY A 42 -2.07 -16.73 5.03
C GLY A 42 -2.53 -17.07 3.60
N THR A 43 -1.57 -17.25 2.70
CA THR A 43 -1.76 -17.34 1.23
C THR A 43 -1.43 -18.70 0.61
N TYR A 44 -0.95 -19.68 1.39
CA TYR A 44 -0.61 -21.01 0.86
C TYR A 44 -1.81 -21.66 0.13
N GLY A 45 -1.60 -22.03 -1.13
CA GLY A 45 -2.63 -22.65 -1.99
C GLY A 45 -3.76 -21.70 -2.41
N ARG A 46 -3.62 -20.39 -2.15
CA ARG A 46 -4.60 -19.37 -2.56
C ARG A 46 -4.13 -18.65 -3.82
N VAL A 47 -5.10 -18.11 -4.56
CA VAL A 47 -4.87 -17.18 -5.66
C VAL A 47 -5.32 -15.81 -5.20
N VAL A 48 -4.41 -14.84 -5.21
CA VAL A 48 -4.72 -13.43 -4.92
C VAL A 48 -4.54 -12.63 -6.21
N ASN A 49 -5.61 -11.98 -6.67
CA ASN A 49 -5.59 -11.13 -7.85
C ASN A 49 -5.42 -9.67 -7.41
N VAL A 50 -4.33 -9.02 -7.83
CA VAL A 50 -4.09 -7.60 -7.57
C VAL A 50 -4.50 -6.78 -8.79
N ILE A 51 -5.43 -5.84 -8.62
CA ILE A 51 -5.87 -4.91 -9.66
C ILE A 51 -5.15 -3.58 -9.44
N ALA A 52 -4.12 -3.32 -10.23
CA ALA A 52 -3.26 -2.14 -10.09
C ALA A 52 -3.54 -1.08 -11.17
N GLY A 53 -3.84 0.14 -10.74
CA GLY A 53 -3.93 1.30 -11.63
C GLY A 53 -2.56 1.86 -12.07
N ALA A 54 -2.59 2.95 -12.84
CA ALA A 54 -1.39 3.61 -13.34
C ALA A 54 -0.70 4.54 -12.33
N GLY A 55 -1.40 4.98 -11.27
CA GLY A 55 -0.86 5.87 -10.23
C GLY A 55 -0.16 5.14 -9.07
N ASN A 56 0.19 5.89 -8.02
CA ASN A 56 0.94 5.38 -6.86
C ASN A 56 0.21 4.26 -6.13
N ASN A 57 -1.12 4.34 -5.95
CA ASN A 57 -1.90 3.22 -5.37
C ASN A 57 -1.75 1.92 -6.18
N GLY A 58 -1.55 2.02 -7.49
CA GLY A 58 -1.26 0.86 -8.32
C GLY A 58 0.17 0.35 -8.13
N ALA A 59 1.12 1.23 -7.84
CA ALA A 59 2.47 0.84 -7.44
C ALA A 59 2.46 0.11 -6.10
N ASP A 60 1.75 0.65 -5.10
CA ASP A 60 1.54 0.00 -3.79
C ASP A 60 0.96 -1.41 -3.96
N GLY A 61 -0.05 -1.55 -4.82
CA GLY A 61 -0.68 -2.84 -5.12
C GLY A 61 0.30 -3.83 -5.78
N ARG A 62 1.12 -3.37 -6.74
CA ARG A 62 2.16 -4.23 -7.36
C ARG A 62 3.16 -4.69 -6.32
N THR A 63 3.66 -3.77 -5.49
CA THR A 63 4.59 -4.10 -4.41
C THR A 63 3.96 -5.03 -3.37
N ALA A 64 2.70 -4.82 -3.00
CA ALA A 64 1.96 -5.74 -2.14
C ALA A 64 1.92 -7.16 -2.74
N GLY A 65 1.69 -7.28 -4.05
CA GLY A 65 1.73 -8.55 -4.79
C GLY A 65 3.04 -9.32 -4.62
N GLU A 66 4.18 -8.64 -4.50
CA GLU A 66 5.48 -9.27 -4.28
C GLU A 66 5.61 -9.87 -2.86
N TYR A 67 4.89 -9.34 -1.88
CA TYR A 67 4.93 -9.78 -0.48
C TYR A 67 3.76 -10.70 -0.07
N LEU A 68 2.83 -11.00 -0.98
CA LEU A 68 1.71 -11.92 -0.75
C LEU A 68 2.13 -13.38 -1.01
N THR A 69 3.15 -13.85 -0.29
CA THR A 69 3.68 -15.23 -0.36
C THR A 69 3.09 -16.12 0.72
#